data_AF-A0A8J6BQK9-F1
#
_entry.id   AF-A0A8J6BQK9-F1
#
_cell.length_a   1.000
_cell.length_b   1.000
_cell.length_c   1.000
_cell.angle_alpha   90.00
_cell.angle_beta   90.00
_cell.angle_gamma   90.00
#
_symmetry.space_group_name_H-M   'P 1'
#
loop_
_entity.id
_entity.type
_entity.pdbx_description
1 polymer ?
#
loop_
_entity_poly.entity_id
_entity_poly.type
_entity_poly.pdbx_seq_one_letter_code
_entity_poly.pdbx_strand_id
1 'polypeptide(L)' 'MTRAGNLCLSSAGAQVSLATSSDDRHPAEHIIDGNPETFWTTTGMFPQEFIISMSSLQKIGKISIESSSSKLCSSVSRNE' A
#
# COMPACT_ATOMS: atom_id res chain seq x y z
N MET A 1 17.62 -3.18 18.54
CA MET A 1 16.66 -2.14 18.10
C MET A 1 16.65 -2.13 16.59
N THR A 2 15.64 -2.73 15.96
CA THR A 2 15.49 -2.70 14.50
C THR A 2 15.17 -1.27 14.10
N ARG A 3 15.96 -0.71 13.17
CA ARG A 3 15.80 0.66 12.69
C ARG A 3 14.38 0.84 12.16
N ALA A 4 13.67 1.87 12.64
CA ALA A 4 12.31 2.18 12.22
C ALA A 4 12.32 2.64 10.75
N GLY A 5 12.25 1.68 9.82
CA GLY A 5 12.12 1.91 8.38
C GLY A 5 10.66 1.88 7.93
N ASN A 6 10.39 2.28 6.69
CA ASN A 6 9.06 2.14 6.09
C ASN A 6 8.75 0.64 5.94
N LEU A 7 7.80 0.17 6.75
CA LEU A 7 7.39 -1.24 6.81
C LEU A 7 6.63 -1.68 5.57
N CYS A 8 6.02 -0.75 4.84
CA CYS A 8 5.21 -1.03 3.67
C CYS A 8 6.04 -1.25 2.40
N LEU A 9 7.37 -1.14 2.45
CA LEU A 9 8.19 -1.32 1.25
C LEU A 9 8.32 -2.81 0.89
N SER A 10 8.32 -3.08 -0.41
CA SER A 10 8.65 -4.40 -0.97
C SER A 10 10.03 -4.88 -0.52
N SER A 11 11.01 -3.98 -0.41
CA SER A 11 12.34 -4.25 0.14
C SER A 11 12.35 -4.63 1.62
N ALA A 12 11.30 -4.29 2.37
CA ALA A 12 11.07 -4.74 3.75
C ALA A 12 10.24 -6.05 3.81
N GLY A 13 9.89 -6.63 2.66
CA GLY A 13 9.11 -7.85 2.53
C GLY A 13 7.59 -7.64 2.55
N ALA A 14 7.11 -6.41 2.39
CA ALA A 14 5.69 -6.15 2.18
C ALA A 14 5.25 -6.55 0.77
N GLN A 15 3.98 -6.93 0.62
CA GLN A 15 3.39 -7.33 -0.65
C GLN A 15 1.97 -6.79 -0.78
N VAL A 16 1.56 -6.42 -2.00
CA VAL A 16 0.15 -6.13 -2.27
C VAL A 16 -0.55 -7.46 -2.53
N SER A 17 -1.40 -7.89 -1.61
CA SER A 17 -2.11 -9.18 -1.71
C SER A 17 -3.42 -9.09 -2.47
N LEU A 18 -4.00 -7.89 -2.54
CA LEU A 18 -5.23 -7.61 -3.25
C LEU A 18 -5.20 -6.17 -3.75
N ALA A 19 -5.67 -5.97 -4.98
CA ALA A 19 -6.03 -4.67 -5.52
C ALA A 19 -7.28 -4.86 -6.39
N THR A 20 -8.33 -4.09 -6.16
CA THR A 20 -9.59 -4.20 -6.93
C THR A 20 -9.49 -3.58 -8.33
N SER A 21 -8.42 -2.83 -8.59
CA SER A 21 -8.12 -2.23 -9.88
C SER A 21 -6.71 -2.61 -10.33
N SER A 22 -6.55 -2.83 -11.63
CA SER A 22 -5.29 -3.16 -12.28
C SER A 22 -5.19 -2.39 -13.59
N ASP A 23 -4.09 -1.68 -13.75
CA ASP A 23 -3.68 -0.96 -14.96
C ASP A 23 -2.22 -1.36 -15.24
N ASP A 24 -1.91 -1.81 -16.47
CA ASP A 24 -0.57 -2.31 -16.82
C ASP A 24 0.53 -1.24 -16.68
N ARG A 25 0.18 0.05 -16.79
CA ARG A 25 1.12 1.17 -16.65
C ARG A 25 1.24 1.64 -15.21
N HIS A 26 0.21 1.38 -14.40
CA HIS A 26 0.11 1.79 -13.00
C HIS A 26 -0.27 0.59 -12.11
N PRO A 27 0.56 -0.47 -12.10
CA PRO A 27 0.29 -1.68 -11.34
C PRO A 27 0.33 -1.43 -9.83
N ALA A 28 -0.26 -2.33 -9.05
CA ALA A 28 -0.44 -2.14 -7.60
C ALA A 28 0.90 -2.17 -6.83
N GLU A 29 1.92 -2.80 -7.38
CA GLU A 29 3.27 -2.86 -6.83
C GLU A 29 3.91 -1.47 -6.69
N HIS A 30 3.47 -0.49 -7.48
CA HIS A 30 3.89 0.91 -7.34
C HIS A 30 3.48 1.55 -6.00
N ILE A 31 2.57 0.93 -5.22
CA ILE A 31 2.24 1.40 -3.86
C ILE A 31 3.42 1.16 -2.89
N ILE A 32 4.22 0.12 -3.14
CA ILE A 32 5.21 -0.42 -2.19
C ILE A 32 6.64 -0.41 -2.73
N ASP A 33 6.89 0.23 -3.88
CA ASP A 33 8.22 0.27 -4.52
C ASP A 33 9.15 1.35 -3.91
N GLY A 34 8.59 2.35 -3.24
CA GLY A 34 9.32 3.46 -2.63
C GLY A 34 9.77 4.54 -3.61
N ASN A 35 9.27 4.54 -4.85
CA ASN A 35 9.58 5.54 -5.87
C ASN A 35 8.43 6.57 -5.96
N PRO A 36 8.66 7.86 -5.66
CA PRO A 36 7.60 8.87 -5.65
C PRO A 36 7.05 9.22 -7.05
N GLU A 37 7.75 8.82 -8.12
CA GLU A 37 7.33 9.09 -9.50
C GLU A 37 6.39 8.01 -10.06
N THR A 38 6.31 6.85 -9.41
CA THR A 38 5.41 5.75 -9.77
C THR A 38 4.21 5.72 -8.83
N PHE A 39 3.07 5.29 -9.36
CA PHE A 39 1.83 5.19 -8.60
C PHE A 39 0.93 4.08 -9.15
N TRP A 40 0.05 3.58 -8.28
CA TRP A 40 -1.12 2.78 -8.65
C TRP A 40 -2.32 3.69 -8.91
N THR A 41 -3.17 3.30 -9.85
CA THR A 41 -4.39 4.05 -10.18
C THR A 41 -5.62 3.15 -10.21
N THR A 42 -6.77 3.75 -9.93
CA THR A 42 -8.07 3.11 -10.13
C THR A 42 -8.52 3.31 -11.58
N THR A 43 -9.12 2.29 -12.19
CA THR A 43 -9.58 2.32 -13.59
C THR A 43 -11.07 2.60 -13.75
N GLY A 44 -11.78 2.91 -12.65
CA GLY A 44 -13.18 3.32 -12.63
C GLY A 44 -14.03 2.52 -11.64
N MET A 45 -15.25 3.01 -11.38
CA MET A 45 -16.19 2.54 -10.33
C MET A 45 -15.60 2.59 -8.90
N PHE A 46 -16.43 3.02 -7.94
CA PHE A 46 -16.06 3.10 -6.52
C PHE A 46 -17.03 2.25 -5.70
N PRO A 47 -16.61 1.72 -4.52
CA PRO A 47 -15.31 1.86 -3.86
C PRO A 47 -14.20 0.98 -4.49
N GLN A 48 -12.95 1.32 -4.19
CA GLN A 48 -11.76 0.56 -4.58
C GLN A 48 -10.93 0.31 -3.31
N GLU A 49 -10.29 -0.85 -3.22
CA GLU A 49 -9.47 -1.24 -2.08
C GLU A 49 -8.21 -1.98 -2.53
N PHE A 50 -7.21 -1.95 -1.64
CA PHE A 50 -6.02 -2.76 -1.75
C PHE A 50 -5.58 -3.21 -0.35
N ILE A 51 -4.87 -4.33 -0.28
CA ILE A 51 -4.37 -4.90 0.96
C ILE A 51 -2.85 -5.06 0.87
N ILE A 52 -2.13 -4.47 1.82
CA ILE A 52 -0.70 -4.68 2.01
C ILE A 52 -0.48 -5.70 3.12
N SER A 53 0.10 -6.85 2.76
CA SER A 53 0.53 -7.87 3.70
C SER A 53 1.97 -7.63 4.13
N MET A 54 2.22 -7.70 5.43
CA MET A 54 3.55 -7.60 6.02
C MET A 54 4.15 -8.99 6.22
N SER A 55 5.47 -9.11 6.07
CA SER A 55 6.21 -10.38 6.25
C SER A 55 6.11 -10.97 7.67
N SER A 56 5.75 -10.14 8.66
CA SER A 56 5.53 -10.56 10.04
C SER A 56 4.68 -9.52 10.78
N LEU A 57 4.18 -9.86 11.96
CA LEU A 57 3.40 -8.94 12.79
C LEU A 57 4.21 -7.69 13.15
N GLN A 58 3.79 -6.53 12.67
CA GLN A 58 4.45 -5.25 12.92
C GLN A 58 3.68 -4.38 13.90
N LYS A 59 4.42 -3.63 14.72
CA LYS A 59 3.85 -2.51 15.49
C LYS A 59 3.86 -1.25 14.63
N ILE A 60 2.68 -0.81 14.21
CA ILE A 60 2.52 0.43 13.43
C ILE A 60 2.44 1.62 14.37
N GLY A 61 3.41 2.53 14.27
CA GLY A 61 3.43 3.79 15.04
C GLY A 61 2.84 4.97 14.29
N LYS A 62 2.95 4.99 12.97
CA LYS A 62 2.45 6.05 12.08
C LYS A 62 2.11 5.46 10.73
N ILE A 63 1.05 5.99 10.12
CA ILE A 63 0.67 5.72 8.74
C ILE A 63 0.73 7.06 8.00
N SER A 64 1.46 7.09 6.89
CA SER A 64 1.48 8.21 5.95
C SER A 64 0.95 7.71 4.63
N ILE A 65 0.11 8.50 3.97
CA ILE A 65 -0.43 8.16 2.65
C ILE A 65 -0.31 9.39 1.76
N GLU A 66 0.24 9.19 0.57
CA GLU A 66 0.35 10.21 -0.47
C GLU A 66 -0.61 9.81 -1.60
N SER A 67 -1.49 10.73 -1.99
CA SER A 67 -2.49 10.51 -3.03
C SER A 67 -2.83 11.82 -3.71
N SER A 68 -3.05 11.77 -5.03
CA SER A 68 -3.24 12.96 -5.87
C SER A 68 -4.72 13.24 -6.21
N SER A 69 -5.66 12.33 -5.92
CA SER A 69 -7.09 12.51 -6.27
C SER A 69 -8.06 11.69 -5.39
N SER A 70 -9.10 12.36 -4.86
CA SER A 70 -10.25 11.86 -4.07
C SER A 70 -10.00 11.38 -2.63
N LYS A 71 -11.04 11.45 -1.78
CA LYS A 71 -11.07 11.00 -0.38
C LYS A 71 -10.60 9.53 -0.26
N LEU A 72 -9.51 9.32 0.48
CA LEU A 72 -9.01 8.00 0.82
C LEU A 72 -9.40 7.63 2.26
N CYS A 73 -10.13 6.54 2.44
CA CYS A 73 -10.35 5.92 3.74
C CYS A 73 -9.30 4.83 3.94
N SER A 74 -8.44 4.96 4.96
CA SER A 74 -7.50 3.90 5.32
C SER A 74 -7.99 3.18 6.58
N SER A 75 -7.86 1.86 6.60
CA SER A 75 -8.16 1.02 7.76
C SER A 75 -7.03 0.02 7.93
N VAL A 76 -6.55 -0.13 9.15
CA VAL A 76 -5.56 -1.15 9.51
C VAL A 76 -6.26 -2.23 10.29
N SER A 77 -6.42 -3.38 9.66
CA SER A 77 -6.97 -4.58 10.29
C SER A 77 -5.83 -5.52 10.68
N ARG A 78 -5.94 -6.15 11.86
CA ARG A 78 -5.12 -7.31 12.21
C ARG A 78 -5.91 -8.55 11.83
N ASN A 79 -5.30 -9.46 11.08
CA ASN A 79 -5.85 -10.78 10.87
C ASN A 79 -5.41 -11.65 12.06
N GLU A 80 -6.36 -12.05 12.90
CA GLU A 80 -6.15 -12.96 14.05
C GLU A 80 -6.11 -14.42 13.61
#